data_AF-A0A948H1Z7-F1
#
_entry.id   AF-A0A948H1Z7-F1
#
_cell.length_a   1.000
_cell.length_b   1.000
_cell.length_c   1.000
_cell.angle_alpha   90.00
_cell.angle_beta   90.00
_cell.angle_gamma   90.00
#
_symmetry.space_group_name_H-M   'P 1'
#
loop_
_entity.id
_entity.type
_entity.pdbx_description
1 polymer ?
#
loop_
_entity_poly.entity_id
_entity_poly.type
_entity_poly.pdbx_seq_one_letter_code
_entity_poly.pdbx_strand_id
1 'polypeptide(L)'
;MCYGVPIAASIVTVFVWKKTHSLKTWWLLLLFLGGSLFGFIDHLWNKELFLISADWAKDLALGAVITLGIFLTWGILVLSGKNNPALNIQELR
;
A
#
# COMPACT_ATOMS: atom_id res chain seq x y z
N MET A 1 4.95 13.23 -6.95
CA MET A 1 4.62 11.85 -7.32
C MET A 1 3.85 11.13 -6.22
N CYS A 2 2.55 10.88 -6.43
CA CYS A 2 1.69 10.24 -5.43
C CYS A 2 1.98 8.74 -5.23
N TYR A 3 2.62 8.08 -6.21
CA TYR A 3 3.05 6.67 -6.11
C TYR A 3 4.31 6.47 -5.27
N GLY A 4 5.12 7.50 -5.01
CA GLY A 4 6.42 7.37 -4.36
C GLY A 4 6.32 6.86 -2.91
N VAL A 5 5.35 7.39 -2.15
CA VAL A 5 5.14 7.00 -0.75
C VAL A 5 4.64 5.55 -0.63
N PRO A 6 3.64 5.09 -1.42
CA PRO A 6 3.28 3.67 -1.49
C PRO A 6 4.43 2.74 -1.89
N ILE A 7 5.34 3.14 -2.79
CA ILE A 7 6.53 2.34 -3.13
C ILE A 7 7.48 2.23 -1.94
N ALA A 8 7.77 3.33 -1.25
CA ALA A 8 8.61 3.27 -0.07
C ALA A 8 8.01 2.36 1.01
N ALA A 9 6.69 2.46 1.23
CA ALA A 9 5.95 1.60 2.15
C ALA A 9 5.97 0.12 1.72
N SER A 10 5.86 -0.18 0.42
CA SER A 10 5.93 -1.55 -0.09
C SER A 10 7.31 -2.15 0.14
N ILE A 11 8.40 -1.40 -0.11
CA ILE A 11 9.78 -1.83 0.14
C ILE A 11 9.97 -2.18 1.62
N VAL A 12 9.56 -1.30 2.54
CA VAL A 12 9.63 -1.57 3.98
C VAL A 12 8.83 -2.83 4.34
N THR A 13 7.63 -2.97 3.77
CA THR A 13 6.76 -4.12 4.02
C THR A 13 7.35 -5.43 3.49
N VAL A 14 8.11 -5.41 2.37
CA VAL A 14 8.87 -6.59 1.90
C VAL A 14 9.86 -7.06 2.94
N PHE A 15 10.61 -6.15 3.56
CA PHE A 15 11.58 -6.53 4.60
C PHE A 15 10.90 -7.13 5.83
N VAL A 16 9.74 -6.57 6.23
CA VAL A 16 8.94 -7.14 7.32
C VAL A 16 8.40 -8.51 6.95
N TRP A 17 7.87 -8.68 5.73
CA TRP A 17 7.35 -9.96 5.25
C TRP A 17 8.44 -11.03 5.17
N LYS A 18 9.64 -10.69 4.68
CA LYS A 18 10.79 -11.62 4.66
C LYS A 18 11.18 -12.13 6.05
N LYS A 19 10.92 -11.35 7.11
CA LYS A 19 11.21 -11.77 8.48
C LYS A 19 10.08 -12.57 9.11
N THR A 20 8.82 -12.21 8.83
CA THR A 20 7.67 -12.83 9.50
C THR A 20 7.04 -13.97 8.72
N HIS A 21 7.24 -14.01 7.40
CA HIS A 21 6.50 -14.84 6.43
C HIS A 21 4.99 -14.84 6.67
N SER A 22 4.45 -13.74 7.23
CA SER A 22 3.05 -13.65 7.60
C SER A 22 2.19 -13.34 6.39
N LEU A 23 1.13 -14.12 6.18
CA LEU A 23 0.07 -13.82 5.20
C LEU A 23 -0.51 -12.42 5.39
N LYS A 24 -0.65 -11.94 6.65
CA LYS A 24 -1.16 -10.58 6.94
C LYS A 24 -0.24 -9.51 6.35
N THR A 25 1.07 -9.69 6.49
CA THR A 25 2.08 -8.78 5.94
C THR A 25 2.18 -8.92 4.42
N TRP A 26 1.93 -10.11 3.87
CA TRP A 26 1.84 -10.32 2.43
C TRP A 26 0.67 -9.56 1.80
N TRP A 27 -0.52 -9.61 2.40
CA TRP A 27 -1.67 -8.83 1.94
C TRP A 27 -1.42 -7.33 2.03
N LEU A 28 -0.76 -6.86 3.10
CA LEU A 28 -0.36 -5.46 3.23
C LEU A 28 0.60 -5.04 2.11
N LEU A 29 1.56 -5.89 1.75
CA LEU A 29 2.47 -5.66 0.64
C LEU A 29 1.72 -5.52 -0.68
N LEU A 30 0.77 -6.43 -0.97
CA LEU A 30 -0.05 -6.36 -2.18
C LEU A 30 -0.87 -5.07 -2.25
N LEU A 31 -1.42 -4.60 -1.12
CA LEU A 31 -2.16 -3.35 -1.07
C LEU A 31 -1.27 -2.14 -1.39
N PHE A 32 -0.04 -2.08 -0.85
CA PHE A 32 0.91 -1.01 -1.19
C PHE A 32 1.36 -1.08 -2.65
N LEU A 33 1.59 -2.27 -3.19
CA LEU A 33 1.89 -2.44 -4.61
C LEU A 33 0.73 -1.96 -5.49
N GLY A 34 -0.52 -2.32 -5.15
CA GLY A 34 -1.71 -1.82 -5.84
C GLY A 34 -1.84 -0.29 -5.77
N GLY A 35 -1.61 0.31 -4.59
CA GLY A 35 -1.61 1.77 -4.42
C GLY A 35 -0.51 2.48 -5.22
N SER A 36 0.68 1.87 -5.30
CA SER A 36 1.76 2.39 -6.14
C SER A 36 1.44 2.30 -7.64
N LEU A 37 0.83 1.20 -8.07
CA LEU A 37 0.42 1.01 -9.46
C LEU A 37 -0.69 2.01 -9.84
N PHE A 38 -1.65 2.23 -8.95
CA PHE A 38 -2.69 3.24 -9.14
C PHE A 38 -2.08 4.63 -9.36
N GLY A 39 -1.20 5.09 -8.46
CA GLY A 39 -0.55 6.38 -8.61
C GLY A 39 0.35 6.46 -9.86
N PHE A 40 0.96 5.35 -10.26
CA PHE A 40 1.76 5.28 -11.49
C PHE A 40 0.89 5.44 -12.74
N ILE A 41 -0.26 4.74 -12.80
CA ILE A 41 -1.23 4.85 -13.90
C ILE A 41 -1.82 6.25 -13.96
N ASP A 42 -2.14 6.85 -12.81
CA ASP A 42 -2.66 8.23 -12.72
C ASP A 42 -1.67 9.24 -13.31
N HIS A 43 -0.39 9.18 -12.92
CA HIS A 43 0.65 10.05 -13.49
C HIS A 43 0.92 9.75 -14.98
N LEU A 44 0.84 8.48 -15.42
CA LEU A 44 0.96 8.10 -16.83
C LEU A 44 -0.19 8.69 -17.67
N TRP A 45 -1.42 8.63 -17.16
CA TRP A 45 -2.59 9.17 -17.83
C TRP A 45 -2.53 10.71 -17.95
N ASN A 46 -2.08 11.37 -16.88
CA ASN A 46 -1.94 12.83 -16.84
C ASN A 46 -0.66 13.35 -17.52
N LYS A 47 0.18 12.46 -18.09
CA LYS A 47 1.48 12.78 -18.72
C LYS A 47 2.50 13.45 -17.79
N GLU A 48 2.34 13.27 -16.47
CA GLU A 48 3.21 13.83 -15.43
C GLU A 48 4.22 12.80 -14.88
N LEU A 49 4.61 11.82 -15.70
CA LEU A 49 5.49 10.70 -15.34
C LEU A 49 6.89 11.10 -14.87
N PHE A 50 7.39 12.25 -15.33
CA PHE A 50 8.74 12.72 -15.02
C PHE A 50 8.67 13.84 -14.00
N LEU A 51 9.12 13.55 -12.77
CA LEU A 51 9.69 14.38 -11.65
C LEU A 51 9.43 15.91 -11.53
N ILE A 52 8.59 16.49 -12.37
CA ILE A 52 8.32 17.91 -12.56
C ILE A 52 6.79 18.03 -12.66
N SER A 53 6.09 17.55 -11.63
CA SER A 53 4.75 18.09 -11.35
C SER A 53 4.96 19.52 -10.87
N ALA A 54 4.13 20.45 -11.34
CA ALA A 54 4.18 21.85 -10.93
C ALA A 54 4.04 22.03 -9.41
N ASP A 55 3.49 21.02 -8.71
CA ASP A 55 3.15 21.10 -7.30
C ASP A 55 3.47 19.79 -6.54
N TRP A 56 4.76 19.43 -6.50
CA TRP A 56 5.29 18.20 -5.88
C TRP A 56 4.80 17.94 -4.45
N ALA A 57 4.48 19.00 -3.69
CA ALA A 57 3.97 18.91 -2.33
C ALA A 57 2.56 18.29 -2.26
N LYS A 58 1.67 18.64 -3.21
CA LYS A 58 0.33 18.06 -3.29
C LYS A 58 0.37 16.59 -3.66
N ASP A 59 1.26 16.22 -4.57
CA ASP A 59 1.44 14.81 -4.92
C ASP A 59 1.95 13.99 -3.74
N LEU A 60 2.90 14.54 -2.97
CA LEU A 60 3.42 13.86 -1.78
C LEU A 60 2.32 13.68 -0.72
N ALA A 61 1.51 14.73 -0.51
CA ALA A 61 0.36 14.66 0.38
C ALA A 61 -0.66 13.61 -0.08
N LEU A 62 -0.96 13.55 -1.37
CA LEU A 62 -1.85 12.53 -1.94
C LEU A 62 -1.29 11.11 -1.74
N GLY A 63 0.02 10.91 -1.98
CA GLY A 63 0.67 9.64 -1.71
C GLY A 63 0.63 9.23 -0.23
N ALA A 64 0.76 10.20 0.69
CA ALA A 64 0.59 9.96 2.12
C ALA A 64 -0.85 9.57 2.47
N VAL A 65 -1.86 10.23 1.88
CA VAL A 65 -3.28 9.91 2.06
C VAL A 65 -3.60 8.50 1.56
N ILE A 66 -3.10 8.12 0.38
CA ILE A 66 -3.25 6.76 -0.17
C ILE A 66 -2.64 5.73 0.80
N THR A 67 -1.41 6.00 1.27
CA THR A 67 -0.69 5.11 2.19
C THR A 67 -1.43 4.96 3.52
N LEU A 68 -1.95 6.05 4.09
CA LEU A 68 -2.75 6.04 5.31
C LEU A 68 -4.06 5.27 5.11
N GLY A 69 -4.75 5.48 3.99
CA GLY A 69 -5.96 4.75 3.64
C GLY A 69 -5.73 3.25 3.52
N ILE A 70 -4.60 2.84 2.94
CA ILE A 70 -4.19 1.43 2.87
C ILE A 70 -3.98 0.86 4.28
N PHE A 71 -3.24 1.56 5.15
CA PHE A 71 -3.01 1.11 6.52
C PHE A 71 -4.31 0.97 7.31
N LEU A 72 -5.21 1.95 7.22
CA LEU A 72 -6.51 1.91 7.89
C LEU A 72 -7.36 0.74 7.40
N THR A 73 -7.46 0.59 6.08
CA THR A 73 -8.24 -0.50 5.46
C THR A 73 -7.69 -1.87 5.86
N TRP A 74 -6.37 -2.04 5.78
CA TRP A 74 -5.71 -3.27 6.22
C TRP A 74 -5.92 -3.55 7.71
N GLY A 75 -5.82 -2.52 8.57
CA GLY A 75 -6.08 -2.64 10.00
C GLY A 75 -7.50 -3.12 10.29
N ILE A 76 -8.50 -2.56 9.60
CA ILE A 76 -9.90 -2.98 9.70
C ILE A 76 -10.07 -4.44 9.26
N LEU A 77 -9.43 -4.86 8.15
CA LEU A 77 -9.47 -6.25 7.68
C LEU A 77 -8.87 -7.22 8.70
N VAL A 78 -7.73 -6.87 9.30
CA VAL A 78 -7.07 -7.69 10.33
C VAL A 78 -7.93 -7.80 11.59
N LEU A 79 -8.54 -6.69 12.04
CA LEU A 79 -9.43 -6.69 13.21
C LEU A 79 -10.71 -7.49 12.94
N SER A 80 -11.28 -7.36 11.74
CA SER A 80 -12.49 -8.10 11.34
C SER A 80 -12.22 -9.60 11.23
N GLY A 81 -11.04 -9.99 10.73
CA GLY A 81 -10.62 -11.40 10.66
C GLY A 81 -10.37 -12.04 12.03
N LYS A 82 -10.12 -11.24 13.08
CA LYS A 82 -10.00 -11.77 14.46
C LYS A 82 -11.34 -12.26 15.02
N ASN A 83 -12.44 -11.65 14.60
CA ASN A 83 -13.78 -11.97 15.11
C ASN A 83 -14.51 -13.00 14.23
N ASN A 84 -13.99 -13.32 13.04
CA ASN A 84 -14.54 -14.32 12.12
C ASN A 84 -13.45 -15.35 11.75
N PRO A 85 -13.45 -16.56 12.32
CA PRO A 85 -12.42 -17.57 12.05
C PRO A 85 -12.35 -17.98 10.56
N ALA A 86 -13.44 -17.85 9.79
CA ALA A 86 -13.43 -18.06 8.34
C ALA A 86 -12.60 -17.02 7.56
N LEU A 87 -12.35 -15.85 8.14
CA LEU A 87 -11.49 -14.78 7.62
C LEU A 87 -10.15 -14.72 8.34
N ASN A 88 -9.88 -15.65 9.25
CA ASN A 88 -8.58 -15.78 9.89
C ASN A 88 -7.66 -16.52 8.90
N ILE A 89 -7.03 -15.76 8.01
CA ILE A 89 -6.09 -16.18 6.96
C ILE A 89 -4.77 -16.74 7.57
N GLN A 90 -4.84 -17.44 8.71
CA GLN A 90 -3.72 -18.03 9.43
C GLN A 90 -3.58 -19.55 9.22
N GLU A 91 -4.55 -20.22 8.57
CA GLU A 91 -4.57 -21.70 8.50
C GLU A 91 -4.35 -22.31 7.12
N LEU A 92 -3.95 -21.54 6.10
CA LEU A 92 -3.50 -22.14 4.83
C LEU A 92 -1.98 -22.39 4.92
N ARG A 93 -1.58 -23.39 5.70
CA ARG A 93 -0.26 -24.03 5.60
C ARG A 93 -0.45 -25.48 5.17
#